data_AF-A0AAW7QU99-F1
#
_entry.id   AF-A0AAW7QU99-F1
#
_cell.length_a   1.000
_cell.length_b   1.000
_cell.length_c   1.000
_cell.angle_alpha   90.00
_cell.angle_beta   90.00
_cell.angle_gamma   90.00
#
_symmetry.space_group_name_H-M   'P 1'
#
loop_
_entity.id
_entity.type
_entity.pdbx_description
1 polymer ?
#
loop_
_entity_poly.entity_id
_entity_poly.type
_entity_poly.pdbx_seq_one_letter_code
_entity_poly.pdbx_strand_id
1 'polypeptide(L)'
;MNKHQDEVFAPIDTDHVLERVAGGNETEVYRSDDYRFVVKLKGEMGSRDVAAALAAARQMKQAARRFAACLGAEHSIPTFFILSRDRAGFVHVLTIQPYLHSAQVLANVDWKAVPRDQRRQIGHDLRQIIKRAIGCLFRTGHLPDLYGRVSTNPEERRQRKQLRYLPERLWSFLVKRTILRSQNLMLTNEQLPRLVLIDYDEVRRHALYRVIYFLTRLVLFIRDLVIIWWQLER
;
A
#
# COMPACT_ATOMS: atom_id res chain seq x y z
N MET A 1 2.91 -19.21 -16.83
CA MET A 1 2.21 -17.92 -16.61
C MET A 1 0.72 -18.15 -16.84
N ASN A 2 -0.11 -18.03 -15.81
CA ASN A 2 -1.57 -18.12 -15.98
C ASN A 2 -2.09 -16.77 -16.45
N LYS A 3 -2.49 -16.67 -17.72
CA LYS A 3 -3.27 -15.53 -18.24
C LYS A 3 -4.67 -15.60 -17.62
N HIS A 4 -5.11 -14.52 -16.97
CA HIS A 4 -6.45 -14.46 -16.39
C HIS A 4 -7.46 -14.07 -17.47
N GLN A 5 -8.44 -14.93 -17.73
CA GLN A 5 -9.52 -14.72 -18.70
C GLN A 5 -10.82 -14.23 -18.02
N ASP A 6 -10.71 -13.33 -17.04
CA ASP A 6 -11.89 -12.74 -16.39
C ASP A 6 -12.23 -11.39 -17.06
N GLU A 7 -13.48 -11.25 -17.52
CA GLU A 7 -14.02 -10.01 -18.13
C GLU A 7 -13.96 -8.81 -17.19
N VAL A 8 -13.70 -9.03 -15.90
CA VAL A 8 -13.42 -7.95 -14.96
C VAL A 8 -12.33 -7.01 -15.48
N PHE A 9 -11.37 -7.46 -16.30
CA PHE A 9 -10.33 -6.61 -16.88
C PHE A 9 -10.65 -6.06 -18.28
N ALA A 10 -11.74 -6.48 -18.91
CA ALA A 10 -12.11 -6.07 -20.27
C ALA A 10 -12.13 -4.54 -20.51
N PRO A 11 -12.49 -3.68 -19.53
CA PRO A 11 -12.45 -2.23 -19.73
C PRO A 11 -11.06 -1.61 -19.88
N ILE A 12 -9.99 -2.35 -19.55
CA ILE A 12 -8.61 -1.84 -19.48
C ILE A 12 -7.59 -2.71 -20.20
N ASP A 13 -7.98 -3.91 -20.58
CA ASP A 13 -7.15 -4.91 -21.24
C ASP A 13 -8.04 -5.70 -22.20
N THR A 14 -8.23 -5.15 -23.40
CA THR A 14 -9.05 -5.75 -24.46
C THR A 14 -8.47 -7.06 -24.98
N ASP A 15 -7.17 -7.27 -24.77
CA ASP A 15 -6.41 -8.39 -25.32
C ASP A 15 -6.13 -9.47 -24.23
N HIS A 16 -6.57 -9.21 -22.99
CA HIS A 16 -6.48 -10.10 -21.82
C HIS A 16 -5.04 -10.55 -21.46
N VAL A 17 -4.07 -9.65 -21.56
CA VAL A 17 -2.63 -9.90 -21.33
C VAL A 17 -2.13 -9.38 -19.97
N LEU A 18 -3.01 -9.07 -19.01
CA LEU A 18 -2.58 -8.73 -17.64
C LEU A 18 -1.84 -9.89 -16.95
N GLU A 19 -0.61 -9.62 -16.52
CA GLU A 19 0.23 -10.57 -15.80
C GLU A 19 0.10 -10.37 -14.29
N ARG A 20 -0.19 -11.45 -13.56
CA ARG A 20 -0.22 -11.41 -12.09
C ARG A 20 1.19 -11.21 -11.54
N VAL A 21 1.44 -10.10 -10.84
CA VAL A 21 2.77 -9.74 -10.29
C VAL A 21 2.85 -9.81 -8.78
N ALA A 22 1.73 -9.67 -8.08
CA ALA A 22 1.66 -9.83 -6.63
C ALA A 22 0.23 -10.17 -6.19
N GLY A 23 0.08 -10.64 -4.95
CA GLY A 23 -1.22 -10.85 -4.34
C GLY A 23 -1.10 -10.81 -2.82
N GLY A 24 -2.18 -10.41 -2.16
CA GLY A 24 -2.25 -10.20 -0.72
C GLY A 24 -3.63 -10.52 -0.13
N ASN A 25 -3.86 -10.02 1.08
CA ASN A 25 -5.14 -9.94 1.82
C ASN A 25 -6.42 -10.23 1.01
N GLU A 26 -6.75 -9.12 0.39
CA GLU A 26 -8.01 -8.77 -0.21
C GLU A 26 -7.63 -8.04 -1.48
N THR A 27 -6.46 -8.28 -2.08
CA THR A 27 -5.98 -7.52 -3.24
C THR A 27 -5.08 -8.41 -4.09
N GLU A 28 -5.49 -8.67 -5.31
CA GLU A 28 -4.65 -9.24 -6.37
C GLU A 28 -4.08 -8.10 -7.21
N VAL A 29 -2.82 -8.19 -7.60
CA VAL A 29 -2.11 -7.15 -8.36
C VAL A 29 -1.63 -7.72 -9.68
N TYR A 30 -2.07 -7.09 -10.75
CA TYR A 30 -1.73 -7.39 -12.12
C TYR A 30 -0.95 -6.24 -12.72
N ARG A 31 -0.14 -6.53 -13.73
CA ARG A 31 0.64 -5.56 -14.51
C ARG A 31 0.27 -5.70 -15.97
N SER A 32 0.17 -4.58 -16.69
CA SER A 32 0.06 -4.60 -18.15
C SER A 32 1.33 -5.17 -18.79
N ASP A 33 1.16 -5.88 -19.89
CA ASP A 33 2.23 -6.46 -20.70
C ASP A 33 3.15 -5.40 -21.32
N ASP A 34 2.61 -4.22 -21.62
CA ASP A 34 3.36 -3.02 -22.03
C ASP A 34 4.05 -2.28 -20.88
N TYR A 35 3.96 -2.78 -19.65
CA TYR A 35 4.57 -2.22 -18.44
C TYR A 35 4.18 -0.76 -18.14
N ARG A 36 3.02 -0.27 -18.62
CA ARG A 36 2.55 1.10 -18.31
C ARG A 36 1.82 1.21 -16.97
N PHE A 37 1.06 0.20 -16.57
CA PHE A 37 0.24 0.29 -15.36
C PHE A 37 0.13 -1.03 -14.59
N VAL A 38 -0.29 -0.88 -13.33
CA VAL A 38 -0.73 -1.99 -12.47
C VAL A 38 -2.20 -1.84 -12.14
N VAL A 39 -2.86 -2.98 -12.04
CA VAL A 39 -4.27 -3.10 -11.68
C VAL A 39 -4.36 -3.87 -10.38
N LYS A 40 -4.94 -3.25 -9.37
CA LYS A 40 -5.23 -3.90 -8.09
C LYS A 40 -6.72 -4.22 -8.05
N LEU A 41 -7.02 -5.51 -8.00
CA LEU A 41 -8.37 -6.03 -7.79
C LEU A 41 -8.53 -6.33 -6.30
N LYS A 42 -9.37 -5.58 -5.61
CA LYS A 42 -9.63 -5.83 -4.19
C LYS A 42 -10.54 -7.07 -4.05
N GLY A 43 -9.99 -8.23 -3.67
CA GLY A 43 -10.60 -9.56 -3.64
C GLY A 43 -11.93 -9.70 -2.88
N GLU A 44 -12.68 -10.74 -3.28
CA GLU A 44 -14.01 -11.23 -2.84
C GLU A 44 -15.18 -10.22 -2.75
N MET A 45 -14.96 -8.91 -2.92
CA MET A 45 -16.00 -7.88 -2.78
C MET A 45 -16.62 -7.45 -4.12
N GLY A 46 -16.81 -8.39 -5.03
CA GLY A 46 -17.77 -8.18 -6.11
C GLY A 46 -19.14 -7.93 -5.48
N SER A 47 -19.80 -6.84 -5.84
CA SER A 47 -21.15 -6.52 -5.37
C SER A 47 -22.11 -6.50 -6.55
N ARG A 48 -23.29 -7.12 -6.39
CA ARG A 48 -24.39 -6.92 -7.35
C ARG A 48 -25.03 -5.54 -7.20
N ASP A 49 -24.82 -4.88 -6.06
CA ASP A 49 -25.22 -3.50 -5.83
C ASP A 49 -24.17 -2.54 -6.40
N VAL A 50 -24.49 -1.98 -7.57
CA VAL A 50 -23.68 -0.99 -8.28
C VAL A 50 -23.53 0.30 -7.47
N ALA A 51 -24.57 0.73 -6.76
CA ALA A 51 -24.54 1.96 -5.97
C ALA A 51 -23.58 1.81 -4.79
N ALA A 52 -23.59 0.65 -4.12
CA ALA A 52 -22.62 0.33 -3.08
C ALA A 52 -21.18 0.27 -3.62
N ALA A 53 -20.96 -0.36 -4.78
CA ALA A 53 -19.64 -0.41 -5.42
C ALA A 53 -19.12 1.00 -5.79
N LEU A 54 -20.01 1.85 -6.32
CA LEU A 54 -19.69 3.24 -6.65
C LEU A 54 -19.38 4.07 -5.39
N ALA A 55 -20.15 3.90 -4.31
CA ALA A 55 -19.89 4.56 -3.04
C ALA A 55 -18.53 4.14 -2.47
N ALA A 56 -18.19 2.85 -2.53
CA ALA A 56 -16.88 2.33 -2.12
C ALA A 56 -15.74 2.92 -2.96
N ALA A 57 -15.88 2.96 -4.29
CA ALA A 57 -14.89 3.56 -5.19
C ALA A 57 -14.69 5.06 -4.91
N ARG A 58 -15.78 5.80 -4.64
CA ARG A 58 -15.71 7.22 -4.26
C ARG A 58 -14.96 7.43 -2.94
N GLN A 59 -15.20 6.57 -1.94
CA GLN A 59 -14.45 6.61 -0.68
C GLN A 59 -12.96 6.34 -0.89
N MET A 60 -12.60 5.33 -1.69
CA MET A 60 -11.20 5.02 -2.01
C MET A 60 -10.53 6.18 -2.75
N LYS A 61 -11.24 6.81 -3.69
CA LYS A 61 -10.77 8.00 -4.40
C LYS A 61 -10.54 9.19 -3.48
N GLN A 62 -11.43 9.42 -2.51
CA GLN A 62 -11.26 10.46 -1.50
C GLN A 62 -10.05 10.18 -0.59
N ALA A 63 -9.87 8.93 -0.15
CA ALA A 63 -8.72 8.50 0.62
C ALA A 63 -7.39 8.75 -0.11
N ALA A 64 -7.28 8.28 -1.36
CA ALA A 64 -6.10 8.44 -2.19
C ALA A 64 -5.76 9.92 -2.40
N ARG A 65 -6.77 10.76 -2.72
CA ARG A 65 -6.59 12.21 -2.87
C ARG A 65 -6.10 12.86 -1.58
N ARG A 66 -6.68 12.49 -0.43
CA ARG A 66 -6.28 13.05 0.87
C ARG A 66 -4.84 12.70 1.19
N PHE A 67 -4.48 11.42 1.08
CA PHE A 67 -3.12 10.98 1.40
C PHE A 67 -2.09 11.53 0.42
N ALA A 68 -2.39 11.60 -0.88
CA ALA A 68 -1.54 12.28 -1.86
C ALA A 68 -1.34 13.76 -1.53
N ALA A 69 -2.41 14.50 -1.18
CA ALA A 69 -2.31 15.90 -0.77
C ALA A 69 -1.50 16.10 0.52
N CYS A 70 -1.60 15.15 1.47
CA CYS A 70 -0.83 15.20 2.70
C CYS A 70 0.67 14.91 2.47
N LEU A 71 0.98 13.89 1.66
CA LEU A 71 2.33 13.39 1.45
C LEU A 71 3.10 14.16 0.37
N GLY A 72 2.40 14.80 -0.56
CA GLY A 72 2.98 15.48 -1.72
C GLY A 72 3.14 14.57 -2.94
N ALA A 73 3.25 15.18 -4.12
CA ALA A 73 3.38 14.49 -5.40
C ALA A 73 4.68 13.68 -5.51
N GLU A 74 5.72 14.07 -4.77
CA GLU A 74 7.02 13.40 -4.70
C GLU A 74 6.96 12.05 -3.96
N HIS A 75 5.95 11.86 -3.09
CA HIS A 75 5.80 10.66 -2.26
C HIS A 75 4.49 9.91 -2.49
N SER A 76 3.78 10.25 -3.56
CA SER A 76 2.50 9.63 -3.92
C SER A 76 2.50 9.19 -5.38
N ILE A 77 1.60 8.24 -5.67
CA ILE A 77 1.40 7.68 -6.99
C ILE A 77 -0.03 8.01 -7.46
N PRO A 78 -0.20 8.51 -8.70
CA PRO A 78 -1.52 8.69 -9.28
C PRO A 78 -2.33 7.40 -9.21
N THR A 79 -3.57 7.52 -8.74
CA THR A 79 -4.44 6.37 -8.53
C THR A 79 -5.81 6.65 -9.12
N PHE A 80 -6.22 5.78 -10.04
CA PHE A 80 -7.49 5.82 -10.74
C PHE A 80 -8.36 4.64 -10.31
N PHE A 81 -9.68 4.79 -10.47
CA PHE A 81 -10.65 3.79 -10.05
C PHE A 81 -11.64 3.54 -11.17
N ILE A 82 -11.86 2.27 -11.51
CA ILE A 82 -12.82 1.84 -12.52
C ILE A 82 -13.76 0.82 -11.88
N LEU A 83 -15.05 0.90 -12.21
CA LEU A 83 -16.00 -0.15 -11.92
C LEU A 83 -16.04 -1.09 -13.12
N SER A 84 -15.86 -2.37 -12.87
CA SER A 84 -15.95 -3.40 -13.91
C SER A 84 -16.88 -4.50 -13.47
N ARG A 85 -17.56 -5.15 -14.41
CA ARG A 85 -18.49 -6.24 -14.14
C ARG A 85 -17.86 -7.54 -14.61
N ASP A 86 -17.93 -8.59 -13.77
CA ASP A 86 -17.53 -9.94 -14.17
C ASP A 86 -18.66 -10.70 -14.89
N ARG A 87 -18.34 -11.89 -15.40
CA ARG A 87 -19.31 -12.77 -16.09
C ARG A 87 -20.49 -13.19 -15.23
N ALA A 88 -20.33 -13.21 -13.91
CA ALA A 88 -21.38 -13.57 -12.96
C ALA A 88 -22.26 -12.37 -12.56
N GLY A 89 -22.01 -11.20 -13.14
CA GLY A 89 -22.77 -9.97 -12.95
C GLY A 89 -22.36 -9.16 -11.71
N PHE A 90 -21.28 -9.53 -11.03
CA PHE A 90 -20.77 -8.76 -9.89
C PHE A 90 -19.93 -7.59 -10.36
N VAL A 91 -20.09 -6.45 -9.70
CA VAL A 91 -19.31 -5.23 -9.95
C VAL A 91 -18.15 -5.17 -8.97
N HIS A 92 -16.95 -4.99 -9.52
CA HIS A 92 -15.68 -4.89 -8.83
C HIS A 92 -15.11 -3.48 -8.97
N VAL A 93 -14.42 -3.01 -7.93
CA VAL A 93 -13.64 -1.77 -7.99
C VAL A 93 -12.20 -2.11 -8.35
N LEU A 94 -11.77 -1.74 -9.55
CA LEU A 94 -10.38 -1.82 -9.98
C LEU A 94 -9.65 -0.54 -9.61
N THR A 95 -8.47 -0.68 -9.02
CA THR A 95 -7.56 0.43 -8.76
C THR A 95 -6.40 0.39 -9.75
N ILE A 96 -6.17 1.46 -10.48
CA ILE A 96 -5.14 1.54 -11.53
C ILE A 96 -4.10 2.56 -11.12
N GLN A 97 -2.83 2.18 -11.21
CA GLN A 97 -1.69 3.04 -10.89
C GLN A 97 -0.63 2.88 -11.99
N PRO A 98 0.18 3.91 -12.28
CA PRO A 98 1.37 3.74 -13.09
C PRO A 98 2.25 2.59 -12.59
N TYR A 99 2.84 1.83 -13.50
CA TYR A 99 3.83 0.83 -13.12
C TYR A 99 5.17 1.52 -12.84
N LEU A 100 5.68 1.37 -11.62
CA LEU A 100 6.98 1.90 -11.24
C LEU A 100 8.07 0.91 -11.67
N HIS A 101 8.58 1.09 -12.89
CA HIS A 101 9.59 0.19 -13.45
C HIS A 101 10.84 0.12 -12.55
N SER A 102 11.32 -1.10 -12.29
CA SER A 102 12.49 -1.39 -11.43
C SER A 102 12.42 -0.87 -9.98
N ALA A 103 11.27 -0.35 -9.53
CA ALA A 103 11.12 0.08 -8.16
C ALA A 103 11.05 -1.13 -7.22
N GLN A 104 11.58 -0.97 -6.00
CA GLN A 104 11.61 -2.04 -5.00
C GLN A 104 10.86 -1.60 -3.76
N VAL A 105 10.04 -2.50 -3.19
CA VAL A 105 9.50 -2.28 -1.84
C VAL A 105 10.64 -2.20 -0.84
N LEU A 106 10.55 -1.30 0.15
CA LEU A 106 11.63 -1.09 1.13
C LEU A 106 12.02 -2.36 1.87
N ALA A 107 11.08 -3.27 2.09
CA ALA A 107 11.34 -4.58 2.68
C ALA A 107 12.42 -5.40 1.96
N ASN A 108 12.58 -5.21 0.64
CA ASN A 108 13.51 -5.95 -0.20
C ASN A 108 14.82 -5.21 -0.45
N VAL A 109 14.95 -3.96 0.01
CA VAL A 109 16.17 -3.18 -0.18
C VAL A 109 17.28 -3.73 0.72
N ASP A 110 18.42 -4.08 0.12
CA ASP A 110 19.64 -4.35 0.87
C ASP A 110 20.34 -3.03 1.21
N TRP A 111 20.03 -2.50 2.39
CA TRP A 111 20.59 -1.25 2.89
C TRP A 111 22.12 -1.25 3.00
N LYS A 112 22.78 -2.40 3.07
CA LYS A 112 24.25 -2.46 3.08
C LYS A 112 24.86 -2.20 1.71
N ALA A 113 24.14 -2.56 0.65
CA ALA A 113 24.56 -2.32 -0.73
C ALA A 113 24.29 -0.87 -1.19
N VAL A 114 23.46 -0.12 -0.47
CA VAL A 114 23.13 1.27 -0.82
C VAL A 114 24.25 2.23 -0.37
N PRO A 115 24.81 3.07 -1.28
CA PRO A 115 25.79 4.09 -0.95
C PRO A 115 25.37 5.01 0.20
N ARG A 116 26.33 5.45 1.01
CA ARG A 116 26.06 6.23 2.23
C ARG A 116 25.30 7.53 1.97
N ASP A 117 25.66 8.26 0.93
CA ASP A 117 25.00 9.54 0.60
C ASP A 117 23.55 9.34 0.15
N GLN A 118 23.31 8.28 -0.63
CA GLN A 118 21.96 7.88 -1.03
C GLN A 118 21.13 7.43 0.19
N ARG A 119 21.72 6.66 1.12
CA ARG A 119 21.04 6.29 2.37
C ARG A 119 20.66 7.51 3.19
N ARG A 120 21.54 8.51 3.31
CA ARG A 120 21.24 9.77 4.01
C ARG A 120 20.07 10.52 3.38
N GLN A 121 20.04 10.62 2.05
CA GLN A 121 18.92 11.24 1.34
C GLN A 121 17.61 10.48 1.57
N ILE A 122 17.63 9.15 1.44
CA ILE A 122 16.46 8.29 1.73
C ILE A 122 16.01 8.48 3.19
N GLY A 123 16.94 8.58 4.13
CA GLY A 123 16.65 8.83 5.54
C GLY A 123 15.94 10.17 5.75
N HIS A 124 16.43 11.25 5.11
CA HIS A 124 15.76 12.54 5.12
C HIS A 124 14.32 12.44 4.56
N ASP A 125 14.14 11.79 3.42
CA ASP A 125 12.83 11.67 2.77
C ASP A 125 11.85 10.83 3.61
N LEU A 126 12.31 9.75 4.25
CA LEU A 126 11.49 8.98 5.20
C LEU A 126 11.04 9.83 6.39
N ARG A 127 11.92 10.68 6.94
CA ARG A 127 11.54 11.61 8.02
C ARG A 127 10.50 12.61 7.56
N GLN A 128 10.62 13.13 6.33
CA GLN A 128 9.61 14.02 5.75
C GLN A 128 8.27 13.30 5.57
N ILE A 129 8.26 12.08 5.04
CA ILE A 129 7.04 11.26 4.90
C ILE A 129 6.38 11.05 6.27
N ILE A 130 7.14 10.67 7.30
CA ILE A 130 6.62 10.49 8.67
C ILE A 130 6.01 11.80 9.19
N LYS A 131 6.73 12.92 9.09
CA LYS A 131 6.25 14.24 9.51
C LYS A 131 4.96 14.62 8.79
N ARG A 132 4.89 14.41 7.47
CA ARG A 132 3.70 14.68 6.66
C ARG A 132 2.52 13.77 7.00
N ALA A 133 2.77 12.50 7.29
CA ALA A 133 1.75 11.54 7.74
C ALA A 133 1.16 11.96 9.10
N ILE A 134 2.01 12.35 10.06
CA ILE A 134 1.58 12.90 11.36
C ILE A 134 0.76 14.18 11.15
N GLY A 135 1.25 15.09 10.31
CA GLY A 135 0.50 16.30 9.94
C GLY A 135 -0.83 16.01 9.25
N CYS A 136 -0.95 14.89 8.51
CA CYS A 136 -2.20 14.43 7.92
C CYS A 136 -3.20 14.02 8.99
N LEU A 137 -2.74 13.26 10.00
CA LEU A 137 -3.56 12.83 11.12
C LEU A 137 -4.14 14.03 11.87
N PHE A 138 -3.31 15.02 12.19
CA PHE A 138 -3.79 16.22 12.90
C PHE A 138 -4.73 17.08 12.06
N ARG A 139 -4.48 17.22 10.76
CA ARG A 139 -5.31 18.06 9.87
C ARG A 139 -6.63 17.42 9.49
N THR A 140 -6.67 16.10 9.37
CA THR A 140 -7.81 15.40 8.74
C THR A 140 -8.43 14.30 9.60
N GLY A 141 -7.74 13.85 10.66
CA GLY A 141 -8.14 12.68 11.44
C GLY A 141 -7.83 11.34 10.76
N HIS A 142 -7.11 11.34 9.64
CA HIS A 142 -6.72 10.13 8.90
C HIS A 142 -5.20 10.00 8.83
N LEU A 143 -4.72 8.75 8.94
CA LEU A 143 -3.31 8.43 8.90
C LEU A 143 -3.03 7.45 7.75
N PRO A 144 -2.10 7.75 6.82
CA PRO A 144 -1.69 6.81 5.79
C PRO A 144 -0.95 5.61 6.40
N ASP A 145 -1.20 4.40 5.91
CA ASP A 145 -0.47 3.20 6.35
C ASP A 145 0.88 3.07 5.63
N LEU A 146 1.94 3.47 6.32
CA LEU A 146 3.29 3.45 5.77
C LEU A 146 3.98 2.08 5.80
N TYR A 147 3.39 1.03 6.37
CA TYR A 147 4.12 -0.21 6.65
C TYR A 147 3.67 -1.38 5.78
N GLY A 148 2.36 -1.52 5.55
CA GLY A 148 1.81 -2.62 4.77
C GLY A 148 2.02 -4.01 5.36
N ARG A 149 1.52 -5.02 4.64
CA ARG A 149 1.73 -6.43 4.95
C ARG A 149 1.63 -7.28 3.70
N VAL A 150 2.65 -8.09 3.43
CA VAL A 150 2.55 -9.21 2.48
C VAL A 150 1.95 -10.41 3.21
N SER A 151 1.04 -11.13 2.55
CA SER A 151 0.64 -12.43 3.04
C SER A 151 0.52 -13.41 1.88
N THR A 152 1.16 -14.55 2.08
CA THR A 152 1.42 -15.57 1.07
C THR A 152 0.25 -16.53 0.83
N ASN A 153 -0.68 -16.72 1.77
CA ASN A 153 -1.85 -17.59 1.59
C ASN A 153 -3.05 -17.17 2.49
N PRO A 154 -4.31 -17.20 1.98
CA PRO A 154 -5.54 -17.07 2.79
C PRO A 154 -5.59 -17.89 4.09
N GLU A 155 -5.08 -19.11 4.10
CA GLU A 155 -5.13 -20.00 5.28
C GLU A 155 -4.20 -19.55 6.40
N GLU A 156 -2.97 -19.14 6.06
CA GLU A 156 -1.99 -18.55 6.99
C GLU A 156 -2.59 -17.31 7.71
N ARG A 157 -3.52 -16.62 7.05
CA ARG A 157 -4.20 -15.43 7.58
C ARG A 157 -5.35 -15.79 8.50
N ARG A 158 -6.17 -16.77 8.15
CA ARG A 158 -7.23 -17.29 9.04
C ARG A 158 -6.61 -17.81 10.33
N GLN A 159 -5.49 -18.54 10.23
CA GLN A 159 -4.71 -19.00 11.38
C GLN A 159 -4.18 -17.82 12.19
N ARG A 160 -3.49 -16.85 11.56
CA ARG A 160 -2.97 -15.68 12.27
C ARG A 160 -4.04 -14.71 12.80
N LYS A 161 -5.31 -14.81 12.39
CA LYS A 161 -6.40 -14.02 12.98
C LYS A 161 -6.79 -14.53 14.38
N GLN A 162 -6.47 -15.79 14.71
CA GLN A 162 -6.78 -16.41 16.00
C GLN A 162 -6.11 -15.67 17.17
N LEU A 163 -6.82 -15.62 18.30
CA LEU A 163 -6.38 -14.93 19.53
C LEU A 163 -5.02 -15.44 20.05
N ARG A 164 -4.73 -16.74 19.90
CA ARG A 164 -3.45 -17.33 20.33
C ARG A 164 -2.21 -16.74 19.65
N TYR A 165 -2.34 -16.20 18.43
CA TYR A 165 -1.24 -15.52 17.73
C TYR A 165 -1.21 -14.01 17.98
N LEU A 166 -2.05 -13.48 18.86
CA LEU A 166 -2.06 -12.06 19.22
C LEU A 166 -0.70 -11.58 19.78
N PRO A 167 -0.01 -12.32 20.68
CA PRO A 167 1.30 -11.89 21.17
C PRO A 167 2.35 -11.79 20.05
N GLU A 168 2.44 -12.80 19.20
CA GLU A 168 3.36 -12.80 18.05
C GLU A 168 3.04 -11.70 17.04
N ARG A 169 1.75 -11.41 16.81
CA ARG A 169 1.32 -10.30 15.94
C ARG A 169 1.71 -8.95 16.51
N LEU A 170 1.50 -8.74 17.80
CA LEU A 170 1.89 -7.53 18.49
C LEU A 170 3.42 -7.39 18.45
N TRP A 171 4.18 -8.45 18.74
CA TRP A 171 5.63 -8.42 18.64
C TRP A 171 6.14 -8.14 17.23
N SER A 172 5.59 -8.83 16.22
CA SER A 172 5.92 -8.58 14.81
C SER A 172 5.65 -7.13 14.43
N PHE A 173 4.51 -6.59 14.86
CA PHE A 173 4.12 -5.21 14.58
C PHE A 173 5.02 -4.19 15.28
N LEU A 174 5.33 -4.42 16.57
CA LEU A 174 6.10 -3.51 17.41
C LEU A 174 7.61 -3.57 17.15
N VAL A 175 8.14 -4.68 16.65
CA VAL A 175 9.60 -4.88 16.54
C VAL A 175 10.04 -5.16 15.11
N LYS A 176 9.38 -6.07 14.39
CA LYS A 176 9.84 -6.51 13.06
C LYS A 176 9.39 -5.59 11.93
N ARG A 177 8.30 -4.85 12.09
CA ARG A 177 7.74 -3.95 11.08
C ARG A 177 8.23 -2.53 11.29
N THR A 178 9.42 -2.27 10.80
CA THR A 178 10.01 -0.92 10.75
C THR A 178 9.68 -0.25 9.42
N ILE A 179 9.77 1.07 9.36
CA ILE A 179 9.60 1.81 8.10
C ILE A 179 10.56 1.32 7.00
N LEU A 180 11.78 0.90 7.37
CA LEU A 180 12.79 0.33 6.46
C LEU A 180 12.43 -1.06 5.95
N ARG A 181 11.41 -1.70 6.54
CA ARG A 181 10.84 -2.96 6.09
C ARG A 181 9.42 -2.80 5.56
N SER A 182 9.07 -1.59 5.13
CA SER A 182 7.76 -1.30 4.57
C SER A 182 7.50 -2.06 3.28
N GLN A 183 6.27 -2.55 3.15
CA GLN A 183 5.70 -3.15 1.95
C GLN A 183 4.83 -2.16 1.17
N ASN A 184 4.47 -1.03 1.79
CA ASN A 184 3.65 0.01 1.18
C ASN A 184 4.46 1.18 0.61
N LEU A 185 5.75 1.26 0.95
CA LEU A 185 6.69 2.22 0.37
C LEU A 185 7.58 1.52 -0.64
N MET A 186 7.68 2.10 -1.83
CA MET A 186 8.62 1.68 -2.87
C MET A 186 9.69 2.75 -3.08
N LEU A 187 10.93 2.31 -3.28
CA LEU A 187 12.05 3.12 -3.74
C LEU A 187 12.15 2.99 -5.26
N THR A 188 12.00 4.10 -5.98
CA THR A 188 12.16 4.12 -7.44
C THR A 188 13.64 4.07 -7.85
N ASN A 189 13.92 3.55 -9.04
CA ASN A 189 15.28 3.49 -9.60
C ASN A 189 15.54 4.62 -10.61
N GLU A 190 14.95 5.79 -10.38
CA GLU A 190 15.15 6.97 -11.22
C GLU A 190 16.48 7.67 -10.87
N GLN A 191 16.97 8.58 -11.72
CA GLN A 191 18.19 9.36 -11.46
C GLN A 191 18.16 10.06 -10.10
N LEU A 192 16.96 10.51 -9.69
CA LEU A 192 16.66 10.95 -8.34
C LEU A 192 15.68 9.92 -7.72
N PRO A 193 16.18 8.96 -6.93
CA PRO A 193 15.34 7.96 -6.28
C PRO A 193 14.29 8.62 -5.41
N ARG A 194 13.04 8.20 -5.56
CA ARG A 194 11.90 8.69 -4.80
C ARG A 194 11.28 7.57 -3.98
N LEU A 195 10.82 7.92 -2.79
CA LEU A 195 10.03 7.04 -1.94
C LEU A 195 8.56 7.31 -2.18
N VAL A 196 7.84 6.30 -2.65
CA VAL A 196 6.44 6.43 -3.07
C VAL A 196 5.54 5.51 -2.26
N LEU A 197 4.47 6.06 -1.67
CA LEU A 197 3.42 5.28 -1.04
C LEU A 197 2.50 4.70 -2.12
N ILE A 198 2.39 3.37 -2.18
CA ILE A 198 1.64 2.65 -3.22
C ILE A 198 0.24 2.19 -2.77
N ASP A 199 -0.07 2.25 -1.47
CA ASP A 199 -1.36 1.85 -0.92
C ASP A 199 -1.99 2.97 -0.09
N TYR A 200 -3.27 3.27 -0.37
CA TYR A 200 -4.04 4.37 0.22
C TYR A 200 -5.22 3.88 1.05
N ASP A 201 -5.20 2.63 1.48
CA ASP A 201 -6.25 2.05 2.30
C ASP A 201 -6.43 2.78 3.64
N GLU A 202 -7.69 3.11 3.95
CA GLU A 202 -8.06 3.67 5.24
C GLU A 202 -8.40 2.60 6.27
N VAL A 203 -8.16 2.93 7.55
CA VAL A 203 -8.62 2.12 8.67
C VAL A 203 -10.13 2.29 8.86
N ARG A 204 -10.91 1.42 8.23
CA ARG A 204 -12.39 1.37 8.32
C ARG A 204 -12.84 0.58 9.56
N ARG A 205 -12.59 1.12 10.76
CA ARG A 205 -13.02 0.54 12.04
C ARG A 205 -13.66 1.62 12.93
N HIS A 206 -14.34 1.18 13.99
CA HIS A 206 -14.99 2.06 14.96
C HIS A 206 -13.98 3.03 15.63
N ALA A 207 -14.49 4.13 16.19
CA ALA A 207 -13.67 5.24 16.66
C ALA A 207 -12.61 4.84 17.71
N LEU A 208 -12.97 4.02 18.71
CA LEU A 208 -12.04 3.57 19.73
C LEU A 208 -10.85 2.79 19.14
N TYR A 209 -11.11 1.86 18.22
CA TYR A 209 -10.05 1.14 17.51
C TYR A 209 -9.14 2.10 16.73
N ARG A 210 -9.72 3.10 16.04
CA ARG A 210 -8.93 4.10 15.31
C ARG A 210 -8.02 4.88 16.24
N VAL A 211 -8.51 5.31 17.41
CA VAL A 211 -7.71 6.02 18.41
C VAL A 211 -6.53 5.16 18.87
N ILE A 212 -6.79 3.93 19.32
CA ILE A 212 -5.73 3.01 19.77
C ILE A 212 -4.73 2.75 18.64
N TYR A 213 -5.23 2.50 17.43
CA TYR A 213 -4.40 2.26 16.25
C TYR A 213 -3.50 3.47 15.93
N PHE A 214 -4.05 4.68 15.91
CA PHE A 214 -3.29 5.91 15.61
C PHE A 214 -2.26 6.22 16.70
N LEU A 215 -2.61 6.09 17.99
CA LEU A 215 -1.65 6.25 19.08
C LEU A 215 -0.49 5.25 18.96
N THR A 216 -0.81 3.98 18.69
CA THR A 216 0.22 2.96 18.47
C THR A 216 1.13 3.36 17.29
N ARG A 217 0.56 3.84 16.18
CA ARG A 217 1.34 4.27 15.01
C ARG A 217 2.24 5.47 15.31
N LEU A 218 1.80 6.43 16.13
CA LEU A 218 2.64 7.56 16.56
C LEU A 218 3.86 7.08 17.35
N VAL A 219 3.68 6.14 18.27
CA VAL A 219 4.80 5.53 19.02
C VAL A 219 5.77 4.82 18.06
N LEU A 220 5.24 4.08 17.08
CA LEU A 220 6.09 3.42 16.08
C LEU A 220 6.85 4.41 15.19
N PHE A 221 6.29 5.57 14.88
CA PHE A 221 7.02 6.60 14.16
C PHE A 221 8.20 7.14 14.96
N ILE A 222 8.07 7.33 16.28
CA ILE A 222 9.19 7.75 17.12
C ILE A 222 10.31 6.71 17.06
N ARG A 223 9.97 5.42 17.19
CA ARG A 223 10.94 4.32 17.01
C ARG A 223 11.60 4.38 15.64
N ASP A 224 10.83 4.61 14.59
CA ASP A 224 11.35 4.62 13.22
C ASP A 224 12.25 5.81 12.92
N LEU A 225 12.02 6.98 13.54
CA LEU A 225 12.95 8.12 13.46
C LEU A 225 14.34 7.74 14.02
N VAL A 226 14.39 6.99 15.13
CA VAL A 226 15.64 6.49 15.71
C VAL A 226 16.31 5.47 14.78
N ILE A 227 15.53 4.57 14.18
CA ILE A 227 16.04 3.55 13.25
C ILE A 227 16.61 4.19 11.99
N ILE A 228 15.93 5.19 11.43
CA ILE A 228 16.40 5.95 10.27
C ILE A 228 17.76 6.58 10.59
N TRP A 229 17.84 7.29 11.71
CA TRP A 229 19.09 7.94 12.12
C TRP A 229 20.24 6.92 12.26
N TRP A 230 19.98 5.80 12.93
CA TRP A 230 21.00 4.79 13.20
C TRP A 230 21.45 4.00 11.97
N GLN A 231 20.53 3.60 11.08
CA GLN A 231 20.83 2.69 9.97
C GLN A 231 21.15 3.40 8.65
N LEU A 232 20.61 4.61 8.45
CA LEU A 232 20.75 5.34 7.19
C LEU A 232 21.64 6.57 7.30
N GLU A 233 21.61 7.29 8.42
CA GLU A 233 22.24 8.62 8.51
C GLU A 233 23.62 8.60 9.18
N ARG A 234 23.81 7.71 10.17
CA ARG A 234 25.09 7.47 10.85
C ARG A 234 26.12 6.85 9.91
#